data_AF-A0A7C8VEV5-F1
#
_entry.id   AF-A0A7C8VEV5-F1
#
_cell.length_a   1.000
_cell.length_b   1.000
_cell.length_c   1.000
_cell.angle_alpha   90.00
_cell.angle_beta   90.00
_cell.angle_gamma   90.00
#
_symmetry.space_group_name_H-M   'P 1'
#
loop_
_entity.id
_entity.type
_entity.pdbx_description
1 polymer ?
#
loop_
_entity_poly.entity_id
_entity_poly.type
_entity_poly.pdbx_seq_one_letter_code
_entity_poly.pdbx_strand_id
1 'polypeptide(L)'
;MEVVLIAGPIVNSLKVECSDWARMELGHTLSRLSAERNISTALYSISSYAALARRRAECWVLLQNQFPKLIPATTQPEPSLKPTQPSEDGSKVARRLLVANLPRRKMTFQGRNAFSNAPISSETEVCLYWHINVKTTGESYSNVSANIKVLSGDSGEIRVTQQMSNLFKVIVGEYGFMEGSSRLLDTIFGNS
;
A
#
# COMPACT_ATOMS: atom_id res chain seq x y z
N MET A 1 1.72 16.53 57.52
CA MET A 1 1.97 16.98 56.13
C MET A 1 0.98 16.24 55.24
N GLU A 2 -0.10 16.90 54.82
CA GLU A 2 -1.00 16.34 53.82
C GLU A 2 -0.39 16.59 52.44
N VAL A 3 -0.06 15.51 51.74
CA VAL A 3 0.36 15.57 50.34
C VAL A 3 -0.91 15.75 49.52
N VAL A 4 -1.21 16.98 49.14
CA VAL A 4 -2.26 17.27 48.17
C VAL A 4 -1.80 16.68 46.84
N LEU A 5 -2.33 15.50 46.50
CA LEU A 5 -2.23 14.93 45.16
C LEU A 5 -2.95 15.89 44.22
N ILE A 6 -2.20 16.77 43.56
CA ILE A 6 -2.72 17.55 42.44
C ILE A 6 -3.10 16.53 41.38
N ALA A 7 -4.40 16.23 41.29
CA ALA A 7 -4.93 15.38 40.25
C ALA A 7 -4.50 15.99 38.92
N GLY A 8 -3.73 15.22 38.14
CA GLY A 8 -3.29 15.65 36.82
C GLY A 8 -4.49 15.98 35.92
N PRO A 9 -4.27 16.69 34.81
CA PRO A 9 -5.34 17.06 33.90
C PRO A 9 -6.13 15.82 33.44
N ILE A 10 -7.44 15.83 33.66
CA ILE A 10 -8.35 14.76 33.28
C ILE A 10 -8.95 15.07 31.91
N VAL A 11 -8.82 14.13 30.99
CA VAL A 11 -9.46 14.21 29.68
C VAL A 11 -10.93 13.85 29.83
N ASN A 12 -11.81 14.81 29.57
CA ASN A 12 -13.26 14.60 29.67
C ASN A 12 -13.85 13.97 28.40
N SER A 13 -13.32 14.35 27.23
CA SER A 13 -13.79 13.93 25.93
C SER A 13 -12.62 13.91 24.94
N LEU A 14 -12.57 12.87 24.12
CA LEU A 14 -11.74 12.81 22.93
C LEU A 14 -12.68 12.56 21.75
N LYS A 15 -12.53 13.35 20.68
CA LYS A 15 -13.25 13.16 19.41
C LYS A 15 -12.21 13.19 18.30
N VAL A 16 -12.22 12.17 17.45
CA VAL A 16 -11.26 12.06 16.33
C VAL A 16 -12.03 12.01 15.02
N GLU A 17 -11.71 12.93 14.12
CA GLU A 17 -12.24 12.98 12.76
C GLU A 17 -11.12 12.70 11.76
N CYS A 18 -11.38 11.81 10.81
CA CYS A 18 -10.44 11.45 9.76
C CYS A 18 -11.19 11.22 8.45
N SER A 19 -10.46 11.28 7.33
CA SER A 19 -10.99 10.95 6.01
C SER A 19 -11.49 9.51 5.94
N ASP A 20 -12.49 9.24 5.10
CA ASP A 20 -13.15 7.94 5.05
C ASP A 20 -12.20 6.76 4.79
N TRP A 21 -11.19 6.97 3.94
CA TRP A 21 -10.16 5.96 3.68
C TRP A 21 -9.30 5.66 4.91
N ALA A 22 -8.98 6.68 5.71
CA ALA A 22 -8.25 6.50 6.95
C ALA A 22 -9.16 5.84 8.00
N ARG A 23 -10.45 6.18 8.03
CA ARG A 23 -11.44 5.56 8.91
C ARG A 23 -11.60 4.05 8.64
N MET A 24 -11.46 3.60 7.40
CA MET A 24 -11.50 2.17 7.07
C MET A 24 -10.36 1.36 7.72
N GLU A 25 -9.19 1.97 7.94
CA GLU A 25 -8.01 1.28 8.50
C GLU A 25 -7.80 1.59 9.99
N LEU A 26 -8.03 2.85 10.39
CA LEU A 26 -7.82 3.34 11.76
C LEU A 26 -9.08 3.40 12.61
N GLY A 27 -10.26 3.41 12.01
CA GLY A 27 -11.50 3.81 12.68
C GLY A 27 -11.79 2.99 13.94
N HIS A 28 -11.65 1.67 13.87
CA HIS A 28 -11.85 0.79 15.03
C HIS A 28 -10.88 1.13 16.17
N THR A 29 -9.59 1.31 15.86
CA THR A 29 -8.57 1.66 16.86
C THR A 29 -8.84 3.02 17.48
N LEU A 30 -9.18 4.03 16.67
CA LEU A 30 -9.46 5.37 17.16
C LEU A 30 -10.73 5.42 18.01
N SER A 31 -11.80 4.73 17.62
CA SER A 31 -13.02 4.63 18.42
C SER A 31 -12.76 4.00 19.79
N ARG A 32 -11.96 2.93 19.84
CA ARG A 32 -11.56 2.29 21.10
C ARG A 32 -10.75 3.26 21.98
N LEU A 33 -9.72 3.89 21.43
CA LEU A 33 -8.86 4.83 22.18
C LEU A 33 -9.62 6.09 22.63
N SER A 34 -10.63 6.50 21.87
CA SER A 34 -11.56 7.57 22.22
C SER A 34 -12.38 7.21 23.46
N ALA A 35 -12.90 5.98 23.54
CA ALA A 35 -13.63 5.47 24.70
C ALA A 35 -12.73 5.33 25.93
N GLU A 36 -11.49 4.89 25.73
CA GLU A 36 -10.45 4.79 26.76
C GLU A 36 -9.87 6.15 27.18
N ARG A 37 -10.22 7.24 26.48
CA ARG A 37 -9.67 8.60 26.67
C ARG A 37 -8.14 8.64 26.59
N ASN A 38 -7.56 7.71 25.83
CA ASN A 38 -6.12 7.55 25.72
C ASN A 38 -5.56 8.41 24.57
N ILE A 39 -5.36 9.70 24.88
CA ILE A 39 -4.86 10.69 23.90
C ILE A 39 -3.49 10.29 23.35
N SER A 40 -2.56 9.89 24.21
CA SER A 40 -1.19 9.60 23.83
C SER A 40 -1.12 8.49 22.78
N THR A 41 -1.82 7.38 23.00
CA THR A 41 -1.86 6.28 22.03
C THR A 41 -2.66 6.66 20.79
N ALA A 42 -3.70 7.49 20.89
CA ALA A 42 -4.44 7.96 19.73
C ALA A 42 -3.56 8.82 18.80
N LEU A 43 -2.83 9.80 19.35
CA LEU A 43 -1.90 10.63 18.59
C LEU A 43 -0.76 9.82 17.98
N TYR A 44 -0.21 8.87 18.74
CA TYR A 44 0.82 7.97 18.23
C TYR A 44 0.29 7.11 17.07
N SER A 45 -0.93 6.56 17.19
CA SER A 45 -1.58 5.78 16.15
C SER A 45 -1.78 6.58 14.86
N ILE A 46 -2.26 7.82 14.98
CA ILE A 46 -2.47 8.70 13.83
C ILE A 46 -1.14 9.01 13.14
N SER A 47 -0.11 9.37 13.91
CA SER A 47 1.22 9.70 13.39
C SER A 47 1.87 8.51 12.70
N SER A 48 1.90 7.35 13.37
CA SER A 48 2.45 6.10 12.84
C SER A 48 1.75 5.67 11.54
N TYR A 49 0.42 5.77 11.50
CA TYR A 49 -0.36 5.46 10.32
C TYR A 49 -0.09 6.44 9.17
N ALA A 50 -0.08 7.75 9.44
CA ALA A 50 0.13 8.77 8.42
C ALA A 50 1.49 8.61 7.74
N ALA A 51 2.54 8.26 8.50
CA ALA A 51 3.86 7.96 7.96
C ALA A 51 3.83 6.76 7.01
N LEU A 52 3.15 5.67 7.40
CA LEU A 52 3.07 4.46 6.59
C LEU A 52 2.18 4.63 5.35
N ALA A 53 1.05 5.34 5.48
CA ALA A 53 0.15 5.67 4.37
C ALA A 53 0.83 6.55 3.32
N ARG A 54 1.65 7.51 3.75
CA ARG A 54 2.49 8.30 2.85
C ARG A 54 3.49 7.44 2.10
N ARG A 55 4.23 6.56 2.78
CA ARG A 55 5.18 5.63 2.13
C ARG A 55 4.50 4.72 1.12
N ARG A 56 3.31 4.21 1.45
CA ARG A 56 2.48 3.42 0.53
C ARG A 56 2.14 4.22 -0.74
N ALA A 57 1.67 5.46 -0.58
CA ALA A 57 1.35 6.33 -1.71
C ALA A 57 2.58 6.67 -2.57
N GLU A 58 3.74 6.90 -1.94
CA GLU A 58 5.02 7.10 -2.64
C GLU A 58 5.38 5.86 -3.48
N CYS A 59 5.31 4.66 -2.91
CA CYS A 59 5.58 3.40 -3.64
C CYS A 59 4.63 3.21 -4.82
N TRP A 60 3.35 3.53 -4.66
CA TRP A 60 2.37 3.48 -5.75
C TRP A 60 2.73 4.39 -6.91
N VAL A 61 3.13 5.63 -6.64
CA VAL A 61 3.55 6.54 -7.71
C VAL A 61 4.81 6.05 -8.40
N LEU A 62 5.79 5.54 -7.64
CA LEU A 62 7.03 5.01 -8.21
C LEU A 62 6.76 3.80 -9.11
N LEU A 63 5.95 2.84 -8.67
CA LEU A 63 5.58 1.69 -9.50
C LEU A 63 4.79 2.10 -10.76
N GLN A 64 3.93 3.11 -10.65
CA GLN A 64 3.21 3.64 -11.82
C GLN A 64 4.18 4.26 -12.85
N ASN A 65 5.19 4.99 -12.37
CA ASN A 65 6.19 5.61 -13.23
C ASN A 65 7.16 4.59 -13.83
N GLN A 66 7.49 3.52 -13.08
CA GLN A 66 8.37 2.45 -13.55
C GLN A 66 7.68 1.54 -14.57
N PHE A 67 6.39 1.26 -14.39
CA PHE A 67 5.63 0.30 -15.21
C PHE A 67 4.39 0.91 -15.90
N PRO A 68 4.49 2.04 -16.62
CA PRO A 68 3.32 2.76 -17.13
C PRO A 68 2.54 1.95 -18.16
N LYS A 69 3.22 1.12 -18.95
CA LYS A 69 2.61 0.27 -19.99
C LYS A 69 1.78 -0.89 -19.43
N LEU A 70 2.03 -1.25 -18.16
CA LEU A 70 1.37 -2.38 -17.51
C LEU A 70 0.13 -1.96 -16.73
N ILE A 71 -0.19 -0.66 -16.62
CA ILE A 71 -1.37 -0.19 -15.90
C ILE A 71 -2.60 -0.30 -16.81
N PRO A 72 -3.64 -1.09 -16.44
CA PRO A 72 -4.88 -1.12 -17.20
C PRO A 72 -5.54 0.25 -17.27
N ALA A 73 -6.13 0.60 -18.42
CA ALA A 73 -6.85 1.87 -18.59
C ALA A 73 -7.99 2.04 -17.56
N THR A 74 -8.61 0.94 -17.13
CA THR A 74 -9.73 0.90 -16.18
C THR A 74 -9.35 1.24 -14.73
N THR A 75 -8.06 1.13 -14.36
CA THR A 75 -7.55 1.42 -13.01
C THR A 75 -6.95 2.82 -12.87
N GLN A 76 -6.99 3.62 -13.94
CA GLN A 76 -6.61 5.03 -13.92
C GLN A 76 -7.77 5.87 -13.35
N PRO A 77 -7.56 6.59 -12.25
CA PRO A 77 -8.54 7.55 -11.76
C PRO A 77 -8.49 8.78 -12.66
N GLU A 78 -9.46 8.91 -13.57
CA GLU A 78 -9.76 10.05 -14.47
C GLU A 78 -8.61 10.73 -15.25
N PRO A 79 -8.88 11.25 -16.47
CA PRO A 79 -7.84 11.67 -17.39
C PRO A 79 -7.38 13.10 -17.10
N SER A 80 -6.29 13.31 -16.34
CA SER A 80 -5.47 14.55 -16.51
C SER A 80 -4.09 14.56 -15.86
N LEU A 81 -3.65 13.52 -15.13
CA LEU A 81 -2.35 13.56 -14.47
C LEU A 81 -1.32 12.76 -15.27
N LYS A 82 -0.95 13.26 -16.46
CA LYS A 82 0.33 12.86 -17.04
C LYS A 82 1.42 13.23 -16.04
N PRO A 83 2.33 12.32 -15.67
CA PRO A 83 3.51 12.70 -14.90
C PRO A 83 4.32 13.64 -15.78
N THR A 84 4.29 14.94 -15.45
CA THR A 84 5.33 15.86 -15.94
C THR A 84 6.64 15.25 -15.48
N GLN A 85 7.59 15.09 -16.42
CA GLN A 85 8.85 14.39 -16.24
C GLN A 85 9.49 14.67 -14.87
N PRO A 86 10.14 13.67 -14.25
CA PRO A 86 10.89 13.90 -13.03
C PRO A 86 11.94 14.98 -13.32
N SER A 87 11.81 16.12 -12.61
CA SER A 87 12.88 17.11 -12.53
C SER A 87 14.10 16.39 -11.96
N GLU A 88 15.26 16.56 -12.61
CA GLU A 88 16.54 15.87 -12.35
C GLU A 88 17.16 16.14 -10.96
N ASP A 89 16.35 16.55 -9.99
CA ASP A 89 16.79 17.03 -8.69
C ASP A 89 16.17 16.16 -7.58
N GLY A 90 16.65 14.92 -7.42
CA GLY A 90 16.32 14.03 -6.30
C GLY A 90 14.81 13.92 -5.95
N SER A 91 13.98 14.02 -6.98
CA SER A 91 12.64 14.64 -6.90
C SER A 91 11.68 13.93 -5.94
N LYS A 92 11.38 14.59 -4.82
CA LYS A 92 10.24 14.24 -3.94
C LYS A 92 8.97 14.11 -4.80
N VAL A 93 8.28 12.98 -4.67
CA VAL A 93 7.00 12.75 -5.36
C VAL A 93 6.05 13.92 -5.13
N ALA A 94 5.48 14.46 -6.21
CA ALA A 94 4.59 15.62 -6.14
C ALA A 94 3.42 15.35 -5.17
N ARG A 95 3.15 16.29 -4.26
CA ARG A 95 2.11 16.16 -3.22
C ARG A 95 0.75 15.77 -3.79
N ARG A 96 0.39 16.28 -4.97
CA ARG A 96 -0.89 15.95 -5.65
C ARG A 96 -0.98 14.47 -6.00
N LEU A 97 0.10 13.86 -6.48
CA LEU A 97 0.17 12.43 -6.80
C LEU A 97 0.09 11.57 -5.54
N LEU A 98 0.71 12.02 -4.43
CA LEU A 98 0.59 11.36 -3.14
C LEU A 98 -0.85 11.36 -2.65
N VAL A 99 -1.50 12.52 -2.63
CA VAL A 99 -2.89 12.66 -2.16
C VAL A 99 -3.83 11.78 -2.97
N ALA A 100 -3.66 11.70 -4.29
CA ALA A 100 -4.45 10.82 -5.16
C ALA A 100 -4.27 9.32 -4.84
N ASN A 101 -3.11 8.92 -4.30
CA ASN A 101 -2.79 7.53 -3.99
C ASN A 101 -2.93 7.15 -2.51
N LEU A 102 -3.19 8.10 -1.59
CA LEU A 102 -3.42 7.81 -0.16
C LEU A 102 -4.54 6.78 0.08
N PRO A 103 -5.71 6.86 -0.61
CA PRO A 103 -6.79 5.89 -0.41
C PRO A 103 -6.51 4.51 -1.03
N ARG A 104 -5.48 4.41 -1.90
CA ARG A 104 -5.26 3.23 -2.73
C ARG A 104 -4.64 2.10 -1.90
N ARG A 105 -5.40 1.01 -1.75
CA ARG A 105 -4.96 -0.23 -1.08
C ARG A 105 -4.55 -1.33 -2.04
N LYS A 106 -4.85 -1.16 -3.33
CA LYS A 106 -4.63 -2.13 -4.39
C LYS A 106 -4.06 -1.45 -5.63
N MET A 107 -3.08 -2.09 -6.28
CA MET A 107 -2.60 -1.71 -7.60
C MET A 107 -2.58 -2.94 -8.51
N THR A 108 -3.09 -2.78 -9.73
CA THR A 108 -3.18 -3.86 -10.71
C THR A 108 -2.29 -3.54 -11.90
N PHE A 109 -1.54 -4.56 -12.32
CA PHE A 109 -0.72 -4.56 -13.52
C PHE A 109 -1.20 -5.69 -14.43
N GLN A 110 -1.23 -5.45 -15.73
CA GLN A 110 -1.62 -6.42 -16.73
C GLN A 110 -0.65 -6.34 -17.90
N GLY A 111 -0.28 -7.49 -18.42
CA GLY A 111 0.63 -7.58 -19.54
C GLY A 111 0.86 -9.01 -20.00
N ARG A 112 1.70 -9.15 -21.02
CA ARG A 112 2.12 -10.44 -21.54
C ARG A 112 2.98 -11.19 -20.52
N ASN A 113 2.61 -12.43 -20.23
CA ASN A 113 3.37 -13.30 -19.36
C ASN A 113 4.68 -13.75 -20.03
N ALA A 114 5.82 -13.46 -19.41
CA ALA A 114 7.13 -13.86 -19.90
C ALA A 114 7.38 -15.37 -19.82
N PHE A 115 6.65 -16.08 -18.96
CA PHE A 115 6.75 -17.54 -18.82
C PHE A 115 5.93 -18.31 -19.85
N SER A 116 5.13 -17.63 -20.65
CA SER A 116 4.24 -18.29 -21.60
C SER A 116 5.01 -18.75 -22.84
N ASN A 117 5.05 -20.06 -23.04
CA ASN A 117 5.54 -20.67 -24.28
C ASN A 117 4.42 -20.78 -25.35
N ALA A 118 3.22 -20.27 -25.07
CA ALA A 118 2.08 -20.40 -25.95
C ALA A 118 2.20 -19.47 -27.18
N PRO A 119 1.75 -19.91 -28.38
CA PRO A 119 1.81 -19.11 -29.61
C PRO A 119 0.93 -17.84 -29.55
N ILE A 120 -0.08 -17.85 -28.68
CA ILE A 120 -0.88 -16.68 -28.28
C ILE A 120 -0.44 -16.36 -26.86
N SER A 121 0.14 -15.18 -26.65
CA SER A 121 0.67 -14.78 -25.34
C SER A 121 -0.40 -14.87 -24.25
N SER A 122 -0.17 -15.66 -23.19
CA SER A 122 -1.04 -15.60 -22.03
C SER A 122 -0.93 -14.22 -21.38
N GLU A 123 -2.05 -13.51 -21.24
CA GLU A 123 -2.07 -12.31 -20.44
C GLU A 123 -2.11 -12.68 -18.96
N THR A 124 -1.31 -11.97 -18.16
CA THR A 124 -1.29 -12.13 -16.71
C THR A 124 -1.68 -10.81 -16.05
N GLU A 125 -2.54 -10.91 -15.04
CA GLU A 125 -2.88 -9.83 -14.13
C GLU A 125 -2.14 -10.03 -12.80
N VAL A 126 -1.37 -9.03 -12.37
CA VAL A 126 -0.74 -8.97 -11.05
C VAL A 126 -1.42 -7.89 -10.22
N CYS A 127 -2.08 -8.30 -9.15
CA CYS A 127 -2.71 -7.42 -8.17
C CYS A 127 -1.89 -7.35 -6.88
N LEU A 128 -1.29 -6.21 -6.60
CA LEU A 128 -0.61 -5.93 -5.34
C LEU A 128 -1.58 -5.30 -4.34
N TYR A 129 -1.53 -5.75 -3.09
CA TYR A 129 -2.34 -5.24 -1.98
C TYR A 129 -1.43 -4.73 -0.86
N TRP A 130 -1.81 -3.59 -0.28
CA TRP A 130 -1.15 -3.00 0.89
C TRP A 130 -2.19 -2.44 1.86
N HIS A 131 -2.42 -3.20 2.92
CA HIS A 131 -3.26 -2.82 4.05
C HIS A 131 -2.41 -2.34 5.22
N ILE A 132 -2.90 -1.32 5.92
CA ILE A 132 -2.24 -0.82 7.13
C ILE A 132 -3.08 -1.20 8.33
N ASN A 133 -2.47 -1.92 9.26
CA ASN A 133 -3.10 -2.32 10.52
C ASN A 133 -2.42 -1.60 11.68
N VAL A 134 -3.09 -1.54 12.83
CA VAL A 134 -2.56 -0.88 14.03
C VAL A 134 -2.60 -1.83 15.22
N LYS A 135 -1.46 -1.97 15.89
CA LYS A 135 -1.33 -2.77 17.11
C LYS A 135 -2.05 -2.10 18.28
N THR A 136 -2.27 -2.85 19.36
CA THR A 136 -2.81 -2.31 20.61
C THR A 136 -1.97 -1.17 21.19
N THR A 137 -0.66 -1.16 20.94
CA THR A 137 0.30 -0.10 21.30
C THR A 137 0.15 1.19 20.48
N GLY A 138 -0.68 1.19 19.44
CA GLY A 138 -0.80 2.29 18.47
C GLY A 138 0.23 2.26 17.35
N GLU A 139 1.17 1.32 17.35
CA GLU A 139 2.13 1.18 16.25
C GLU A 139 1.44 0.61 15.00
N SER A 140 1.59 1.29 13.87
CA SER A 140 1.08 0.84 12.57
C SER A 140 2.06 -0.12 11.89
N TYR A 141 1.53 -1.12 11.18
CA TYR A 141 2.32 -2.08 10.41
C TYR A 141 1.68 -2.42 9.06
N SER A 142 2.52 -2.77 8.10
CA SER A 142 2.11 -3.17 6.75
C SER A 142 1.66 -4.63 6.73
N ASN A 143 0.52 -4.90 6.10
CA ASN A 143 0.12 -6.22 5.65
C ASN A 143 -0.01 -6.18 4.12
N VAL A 144 0.88 -6.90 3.45
CA VAL A 144 1.08 -6.82 1.99
C VAL A 144 0.95 -8.19 1.36
N SER A 145 0.41 -8.22 0.15
CA SER A 145 0.27 -9.46 -0.62
C SER A 145 0.21 -9.18 -2.11
N ALA A 146 0.45 -10.21 -2.91
CA ALA A 146 0.27 -10.19 -4.34
C ALA A 146 -0.67 -11.32 -4.75
N ASN A 147 -1.57 -11.07 -5.68
CA ASN A 147 -2.40 -12.07 -6.35
C ASN A 147 -2.08 -12.03 -7.83
N ILE A 148 -1.73 -13.18 -8.40
CA ILE A 148 -1.31 -13.31 -9.79
C ILE A 148 -2.33 -14.22 -10.47
N LYS A 149 -2.94 -13.74 -11.53
CA LYS A 149 -3.95 -14.46 -12.31
C LYS A 149 -3.51 -14.54 -13.75
N VAL A 150 -3.43 -15.75 -14.28
CA VAL A 150 -3.27 -15.95 -15.74
C VAL A 150 -4.66 -15.94 -16.36
N LEU A 151 -4.91 -15.03 -17.29
CA LEU A 151 -6.21 -14.85 -17.94
C LEU A 151 -6.50 -15.93 -18.99
N SER A 152 -5.46 -16.61 -19.49
CA SER A 152 -5.56 -17.75 -20.40
C SER A 152 -4.30 -18.59 -20.29
N GLY A 153 -4.32 -19.77 -19.67
CA GLY A 153 -3.09 -20.54 -19.47
C GLY A 153 -3.34 -21.95 -18.95
N ASP A 154 -2.36 -22.81 -19.12
CA ASP A 154 -2.46 -24.22 -18.74
C ASP A 154 -2.28 -24.40 -17.22
N SER A 155 -2.70 -25.55 -16.68
CA SER A 155 -2.70 -25.84 -15.23
C SER A 155 -1.33 -25.66 -14.54
N GLY A 156 -0.22 -25.80 -15.28
CA GLY A 156 1.13 -25.55 -14.79
C GLY A 156 1.41 -24.07 -14.47
N GLU A 157 0.85 -23.14 -15.24
CA GLU A 157 1.04 -21.70 -15.04
C GLU A 157 0.34 -21.22 -13.75
N ILE A 158 -0.79 -21.84 -13.40
CA ILE A 158 -1.54 -21.57 -12.16
C ILE A 158 -0.70 -21.95 -10.92
N ARG A 159 0.06 -23.05 -10.98
CA ARG A 159 0.90 -23.49 -9.86
C ARG A 159 2.09 -22.56 -9.62
N VAL A 160 2.74 -22.12 -10.70
CA VAL A 160 3.88 -21.19 -10.64
C VAL A 160 3.44 -19.84 -10.07
N THR A 161 2.29 -19.34 -10.50
CA THR A 161 1.77 -18.04 -10.04
C THR A 161 1.38 -18.05 -8.56
N GLN A 162 0.85 -19.17 -8.04
CA GLN A 162 0.62 -19.33 -6.60
C GLN A 162 1.94 -19.37 -5.79
N GLN A 163 2.98 -20.05 -6.32
CA GLN A 163 4.29 -20.05 -5.69
C GLN A 163 4.93 -18.66 -5.67
N MET A 164 4.77 -17.87 -6.74
CA MET A 164 5.25 -16.49 -6.80
C MET A 164 4.54 -15.57 -5.81
N SER A 165 3.23 -15.76 -5.57
CA SER A 165 2.51 -15.04 -4.52
C SER A 165 3.09 -15.31 -3.11
N ASN A 166 3.50 -16.54 -2.85
CA ASN A 166 4.17 -16.90 -1.60
C ASN A 166 5.59 -16.32 -1.53
N LEU A 167 6.35 -16.40 -2.63
CA LEU A 167 7.71 -15.86 -2.73
C LEU A 167 7.72 -14.34 -2.53
N PHE A 168 6.69 -13.63 -3.01
CA PHE A 168 6.56 -12.19 -2.82
C PHE A 168 6.67 -11.77 -1.35
N LYS A 169 6.06 -12.52 -0.41
CA LYS A 169 6.18 -12.19 1.01
C LYS A 169 7.62 -12.28 1.53
N VAL A 170 8.39 -13.26 1.05
CA VAL A 170 9.80 -13.44 1.41
C VAL A 170 10.62 -12.28 0.85
N ILE A 171 10.47 -11.98 -0.44
CA ILE A 171 11.20 -10.89 -1.10
C ILE A 171 10.89 -9.54 -0.42
N VAL A 172 9.63 -9.29 -0.08
CA VAL A 172 9.26 -8.05 0.63
C VAL A 172 9.85 -7.99 2.04
N GLY A 173 9.98 -9.14 2.72
CA GLY A 173 10.66 -9.21 4.02
C GLY A 173 12.15 -8.85 3.93
N GLU A 174 12.82 -9.24 2.85
CA GLU A 174 14.26 -9.01 2.66
C GLU A 174 14.57 -7.61 2.10
N TYR A 175 13.83 -7.17 1.08
CA TYR A 175 14.17 -5.98 0.29
C TYR A 175 13.17 -4.83 0.45
N GLY A 176 12.07 -5.05 1.17
CA GLY A 176 10.98 -4.10 1.28
C GLY A 176 9.99 -4.16 0.12
N PHE A 177 8.86 -3.48 0.28
CA PHE A 177 7.72 -3.62 -0.63
C PHE A 177 8.01 -3.11 -2.04
N MET A 178 8.68 -1.95 -2.17
CA MET A 178 8.97 -1.35 -3.47
C MET A 178 9.82 -2.29 -4.33
N GLU A 179 11.00 -2.66 -3.82
CA GLU A 179 11.94 -3.53 -4.53
C GLU A 179 11.32 -4.92 -4.79
N GLY A 180 10.62 -5.49 -3.81
CA GLY A 180 9.95 -6.77 -3.99
C GLY A 180 8.84 -6.75 -5.04
N SER A 181 8.14 -5.62 -5.17
CA SER A 181 7.11 -5.42 -6.20
C SER A 181 7.73 -5.25 -7.58
N SER A 182 8.77 -4.43 -7.72
CA SER A 182 9.47 -4.23 -8.99
C SER A 182 10.05 -5.54 -9.50
N ARG A 183 10.77 -6.28 -8.66
CA ARG A 183 11.30 -7.61 -9.03
C ARG A 183 10.21 -8.58 -9.45
N LEU A 184 9.08 -8.61 -8.74
CA LEU A 184 7.96 -9.49 -9.10
C LEU A 184 7.42 -9.14 -10.49
N LEU A 185 7.20 -7.85 -10.77
CA LEU A 185 6.67 -7.37 -12.05
C LEU A 185 7.66 -7.63 -13.18
N ASP A 186 8.93 -7.32 -12.99
CA ASP A 186 10.02 -7.62 -13.93
C ASP A 186 10.10 -9.12 -14.26
N THR A 187 9.98 -9.96 -13.23
CA THR A 187 10.03 -11.42 -13.38
C THR A 187 8.82 -11.95 -14.16
N ILE A 188 7.62 -11.41 -13.93
CA ILE A 188 6.39 -11.91 -14.57
C ILE A 188 6.22 -11.39 -15.99
N PHE A 189 6.54 -10.12 -16.23
CA PHE A 189 6.28 -9.48 -17.52
C PHE A 189 7.51 -9.48 -18.43
N GLY A 190 8.68 -9.84 -17.90
CA GLY A 190 9.95 -9.77 -18.62
C GLY A 190 10.36 -8.31 -18.77
N ASN A 191 11.61 -8.00 -18.43
CA ASN A 191 12.09 -6.62 -18.55
C ASN A 191 11.84 -6.06 -19.96
N SER A 192 11.22 -4.88 -19.97
CA SER A 192 10.93 -4.06 -21.16
C SER A 192 12.19 -3.62 -21.89
#